data_AF-A0A2P5EL27-F1
#
_entry.id   AF-A0A2P5EL27-F1
#
_cell.length_a   1.000
_cell.length_b   1.000
_cell.length_c   1.000
_cell.angle_alpha   90.00
_cell.angle_beta   90.00
_cell.angle_gamma   90.00
#
_symmetry.space_group_name_H-M   'P 1'
#
loop_
_entity.id
_entity.type
_entity.pdbx_description
1 polymer ?
#
loop_
_entity_poly.entity_id
_entity_poly.type
_entity_poly.pdbx_seq_one_letter_code
_entity_poly.pdbx_strand_id
1 'polypeptide(L)'
;MEDMSSKLADSDYKPAYQTFKGPEGESCVVDKVALYSDKDNNLCIKFLIRHTRRPEVGDKFSSRHGQKGVCGTIVQQEDFPFSERGICPDLIMNPHGFPSRMTVGKMIELLGGKAGVSCGRFHYGSAFGEPSGHADKVEEISKTLVEKGFSYNGKDFIYSEIERKREKRREKKEEF
;
A
#
# COMPACT_ATOMS: atom_id res chain seq x y z
N MET A 1 19.50 43.58 45.97
CA MET A 1 20.32 42.54 46.63
C MET A 1 20.04 41.28 45.83
N GLU A 2 20.79 41.11 44.73
CA GLU A 2 20.59 40.02 43.79
C GLU A 2 21.15 38.75 44.43
N ASP A 3 20.27 37.78 44.63
CA ASP A 3 20.63 36.46 45.13
C ASP A 3 21.41 35.76 44.00
N MET A 4 22.74 35.85 44.05
CA MET A 4 23.63 35.02 43.25
C MET A 4 23.51 33.59 43.77
N SER A 5 22.45 32.91 43.34
CA SER A 5 22.37 31.45 43.36
C SER A 5 23.68 30.93 42.79
N SER A 6 24.45 30.26 43.64
CA SER A 6 25.76 29.69 43.33
C SER A 6 25.64 28.88 42.04
N LYS A 7 26.20 29.39 40.94
CA LYS A 7 26.30 28.66 39.69
C LYS A 7 27.09 27.39 39.99
N LEU A 8 26.41 26.26 40.00
CA LEU A 8 27.01 24.94 40.19
C LEU A 8 28.16 24.78 39.19
N ALA A 9 29.26 24.20 39.64
CA ALA A 9 30.38 23.92 38.77
C ALA A 9 30.01 22.77 37.82
N ASP A 10 30.60 22.74 36.62
CA ASP A 10 30.35 21.66 35.65
C ASP A 10 30.65 20.26 36.23
N SER A 11 31.56 20.19 37.23
CA SER A 11 31.90 18.99 37.99
C SER A 11 30.77 18.44 38.87
N ASP A 12 29.79 19.26 39.21
CA ASP A 12 28.66 18.89 40.09
C ASP A 12 27.54 18.18 39.30
N TYR A 13 27.58 18.25 37.96
CA TYR A 13 26.60 17.61 37.09
C TYR A 13 26.97 16.14 36.85
N LYS A 14 25.98 15.26 37.01
CA LYS A 14 26.09 13.86 36.60
C LYS A 14 25.62 13.70 35.16
N PRO A 15 26.32 12.93 34.31
CA PRO A 15 25.85 12.64 32.98
C PRO A 15 24.53 11.88 33.04
N ALA A 16 23.50 12.40 32.37
CA ALA A 16 22.18 11.80 32.26
C ALA A 16 21.83 11.54 30.80
N TYR A 17 22.24 10.38 30.29
CA TYR A 17 22.00 9.99 28.90
C TYR A 17 20.54 9.55 28.70
N GLN A 18 19.86 10.11 27.70
CA GLN A 18 18.59 9.59 27.23
C GLN A 18 18.84 8.55 26.13
N THR A 19 18.26 7.37 26.29
CA THR A 19 18.38 6.28 25.30
C THR A 19 17.01 5.99 24.71
N PHE A 20 16.93 5.96 23.38
CA PHE A 20 15.74 5.49 22.68
C PHE A 20 15.83 3.98 22.46
N LYS A 21 14.89 3.23 23.05
CA LYS A 21 14.70 1.81 22.74
C LYS A 21 13.75 1.71 21.56
N GLY A 22 14.29 1.53 20.37
CA GLY A 22 13.49 1.25 19.18
C GLY A 22 12.82 -0.13 19.24
N PRO A 23 11.99 -0.47 18.24
CA PRO A 23 11.50 -1.83 18.07
C PRO A 23 12.67 -2.83 17.99
N GLU A 24 12.52 -4.00 18.61
CA GLU A 24 13.58 -4.99 18.66
C GLU A 24 13.97 -5.46 17.25
N GLY A 25 15.27 -5.41 16.94
CA GLY A 25 15.81 -5.89 15.66
C GLY A 25 15.64 -4.94 14.47
N GLU A 26 15.01 -3.77 14.65
CA GLU A 26 14.74 -2.84 13.55
C GLU A 26 15.64 -1.58 13.59
N SER A 27 16.24 -1.23 12.44
CA SER A 27 17.08 -0.04 12.33
C SER A 27 16.23 1.24 12.26
N CYS A 28 16.42 2.13 13.23
CA CYS A 28 15.79 3.45 13.24
C CYS A 28 16.79 4.54 12.84
N VAL A 29 16.32 5.60 12.18
CA VAL A 29 17.16 6.74 11.77
C VAL A 29 16.60 8.03 12.38
N VAL A 30 17.47 8.86 12.95
CA VAL A 30 17.08 10.21 13.40
C VAL A 30 16.86 11.08 12.16
N ASP A 31 15.63 11.57 12.00
CA ASP A 31 15.23 12.39 10.85
C ASP A 31 15.47 13.89 11.13
N LYS A 32 15.05 14.35 12.31
CA LYS A 32 15.21 15.76 12.74
C LYS A 32 15.45 15.88 14.23
N VAL A 33 16.22 16.88 14.60
CA VAL A 33 16.40 17.31 15.99
C VAL A 33 15.93 18.76 16.09
N ALA A 34 14.95 19.01 16.95
CA ALA A 34 14.41 20.34 17.20
C ALA A 34 14.80 20.78 18.61
N LEU A 35 15.42 21.96 18.69
CA LEU A 35 15.77 22.65 19.93
C LEU A 35 14.79 23.81 20.10
N TYR A 36 14.12 23.90 21.24
CA TYR A 36 13.26 25.04 21.55
C TYR A 36 13.23 25.31 23.05
N SER A 37 12.84 26.52 23.42
CA SER A 37 12.58 26.89 24.81
C SER A 37 11.08 26.80 25.06
N ASP A 38 10.68 26.14 26.14
CA ASP A 38 9.29 26.13 26.60
C ASP A 38 8.91 27.49 27.21
N LYS A 39 7.62 27.68 27.51
CA LYS A 39 7.09 28.91 28.14
C LYS A 39 7.76 29.27 29.47
N ASP A 40 8.26 28.26 30.18
CA ASP A 40 8.98 28.40 31.44
C ASP A 40 10.51 28.59 31.24
N ASN A 41 10.96 28.90 30.03
CA ASN A 41 12.39 29.02 29.63
C ASN A 41 13.22 27.74 29.81
N ASN A 42 12.58 26.58 29.92
CA ASN A 42 13.28 25.29 29.94
C ASN A 42 13.74 24.90 28.53
N LEU A 43 14.98 24.42 28.39
CA LEU A 43 15.49 23.88 27.13
C LEU A 43 14.83 22.52 26.84
N CYS A 44 14.12 22.43 25.72
CA CYS A 44 13.53 21.19 25.22
C CYS A 44 14.24 20.73 23.95
N ILE A 45 14.55 19.44 23.90
CA ILE A 45 15.13 18.77 22.74
C ILE A 45 14.15 17.69 22.28
N LYS A 46 13.64 17.82 21.05
CA LYS A 46 12.72 16.85 20.44
C LYS A 46 13.41 16.12 19.30
N PHE A 47 13.45 14.80 19.40
CA PHE A 47 13.99 13.91 18.36
C PHE A 47 12.85 13.34 17.53
N LEU A 48 12.87 13.55 16.21
CA LEU A 48 12.01 12.86 15.26
C LEU A 48 12.77 11.64 14.74
N ILE A 49 12.23 10.44 14.99
CA ILE A 49 12.87 9.18 14.60
C ILE A 49 12.00 8.51 13.55
N ARG A 50 12.60 8.16 12.41
CA ARG A 50 11.95 7.47 11.30
C ARG A 50 12.31 5.99 11.32
N HIS A 51 11.30 5.18 11.08
CA HIS A 51 11.43 3.74 10.92
C HIS A 51 10.72 3.28 9.64
N THR A 52 11.40 2.49 8.81
CA THR A 52 10.86 1.99 7.54
C THR A 52 10.29 0.59 7.74
N ARG A 53 8.95 0.47 7.70
CA ARG A 53 8.24 -0.81 7.82
C ARG A 53 7.92 -1.37 6.44
N ARG A 54 8.36 -2.60 6.19
CA ARG A 54 7.94 -3.37 5.02
C ARG A 54 6.58 -4.01 5.31
N PRO A 55 5.72 -4.22 4.30
CA PRO A 55 4.49 -4.99 4.49
C PRO A 55 4.79 -6.40 4.99
N GLU A 56 4.14 -6.79 6.08
CA GLU A 56 4.28 -8.10 6.70
C GLU A 56 2.95 -8.85 6.74
N VAL A 57 3.05 -10.17 6.91
CA VAL A 57 1.85 -11.01 7.12
C VAL A 57 1.16 -10.56 8.39
N GLY A 58 -0.15 -10.31 8.30
CA GLY A 58 -0.92 -9.70 9.40
C GLY A 58 -1.19 -8.20 9.22
N ASP A 59 -0.53 -7.52 8.29
CA ASP A 59 -0.82 -6.13 7.99
C ASP A 59 -2.21 -5.95 7.39
N LYS A 60 -2.86 -4.84 7.74
CA LYS A 60 -4.23 -4.52 7.31
C LYS A 60 -4.21 -3.60 6.10
N PHE A 61 -4.92 -4.01 5.06
CA PHE A 61 -5.17 -3.23 3.85
C PHE A 61 -6.66 -2.97 3.69
N SER A 62 -7.02 -1.85 3.07
CA SER A 62 -8.42 -1.54 2.74
C SER A 62 -8.50 -0.82 1.41
N SER A 63 -9.49 -1.19 0.59
CA SER A 63 -9.91 -0.33 -0.52
C SER A 63 -10.73 0.87 -0.03
N ARG A 64 -10.98 1.84 -0.92
CA ARG A 64 -11.87 3.00 -0.67
C ARG A 64 -13.34 2.60 -0.47
N HIS A 65 -13.71 1.39 -0.86
CA HIS A 65 -15.08 0.86 -0.75
C HIS A 65 -15.32 0.03 0.52
N GLY A 66 -14.61 0.30 1.61
CA GLY A 66 -14.83 -0.37 2.91
C GLY A 66 -14.45 -1.86 2.95
N GLN A 67 -13.78 -2.37 1.91
CA GLN A 67 -13.27 -3.74 1.87
C GLN A 67 -11.92 -3.82 2.58
N LYS A 68 -11.95 -4.07 3.90
CA LYS A 68 -10.78 -4.34 4.73
C LYS A 68 -10.37 -5.81 4.62
N GLY A 69 -9.07 -6.07 4.56
CA GLY A 69 -8.47 -7.39 4.56
C GLY A 69 -7.13 -7.40 5.29
N VAL A 70 -6.71 -8.58 5.71
CA VAL A 70 -5.39 -8.82 6.33
C VAL A 70 -4.52 -9.53 5.30
N CYS A 71 -3.24 -9.17 5.20
CA CYS A 71 -2.29 -9.91 4.38
C CYS A 71 -2.14 -11.33 4.93
N GLY A 72 -2.64 -12.33 4.19
CA GLY A 72 -2.61 -13.73 4.62
C GLY A 72 -1.29 -14.43 4.27
N THR A 73 -0.73 -14.14 3.10
CA THR A 73 0.53 -14.73 2.62
C THR A 73 1.20 -13.77 1.65
N ILE A 74 2.53 -13.69 1.74
CA ILE A 74 3.38 -12.99 0.77
C ILE A 74 4.09 -14.08 -0.03
N VAL A 75 3.86 -14.10 -1.33
CA VAL A 75 4.50 -15.05 -2.26
C VAL A 75 5.37 -14.29 -3.27
N GLN A 76 6.36 -14.96 -3.84
CA GLN A 76 7.22 -14.36 -4.86
C GLN A 76 6.50 -14.28 -6.21
N GLN A 77 6.94 -13.38 -7.08
CA GLN A 77 6.30 -13.08 -8.36
C GLN A 77 6.21 -14.32 -9.28
N GLU A 78 7.17 -15.24 -9.21
CA GLU A 78 7.19 -16.49 -9.98
C GLU A 78 6.04 -17.46 -9.66
N ASP A 79 5.40 -17.31 -8.50
CA ASP A 79 4.24 -18.11 -8.11
C ASP A 79 2.92 -17.34 -8.30
N PHE A 80 2.98 -16.06 -8.66
CA PHE A 80 1.80 -15.29 -9.04
C PHE A 80 1.31 -15.65 -10.45
N PRO A 81 0.00 -15.60 -10.69
CA PRO A 81 -0.54 -15.77 -12.03
C PRO A 81 -0.22 -14.52 -12.88
N PHE A 82 0.05 -14.70 -14.17
CA PHE A 82 0.45 -13.63 -15.08
C PHE A 82 -0.37 -13.63 -16.38
N SER A 83 -0.58 -12.46 -16.99
CA SER A 83 -1.29 -12.35 -18.27
C SER A 83 -0.37 -12.59 -19.48
N GLU A 84 -0.94 -12.81 -20.66
CA GLU A 84 -0.19 -12.91 -21.94
C GLU A 84 0.70 -11.67 -22.20
N ARG A 85 0.32 -10.53 -21.63
CA ARG A 85 1.05 -9.26 -21.73
C ARG A 85 2.16 -9.11 -20.69
N GLY A 86 2.39 -10.13 -19.87
CA GLY A 86 3.37 -10.12 -18.79
C GLY A 86 2.93 -9.36 -17.53
N ILE A 87 1.63 -9.06 -17.39
CA ILE A 87 1.12 -8.34 -16.22
C ILE A 87 0.92 -9.34 -15.08
N CYS A 88 1.63 -9.13 -13.97
CA CYS A 88 1.43 -9.84 -12.71
C CYS A 88 0.66 -8.94 -11.73
N PRO A 89 -0.32 -9.46 -10.97
CA PRO A 89 -1.04 -8.65 -9.99
C PRO A 89 -0.22 -8.48 -8.70
N ASP A 90 -0.31 -7.30 -8.07
CA ASP A 90 0.33 -7.04 -6.77
C ASP A 90 -0.46 -7.62 -5.59
N LEU A 91 -1.78 -7.74 -5.74
CA LEU A 91 -2.69 -8.20 -4.68
C LEU A 91 -3.82 -9.03 -5.28
N ILE A 92 -4.05 -10.22 -4.72
CA ILE A 92 -5.20 -11.08 -5.06
C ILE A 92 -6.21 -11.02 -3.92
N MET A 93 -7.45 -10.66 -4.26
CA MET A 93 -8.55 -10.61 -3.30
C MET A 93 -9.53 -11.77 -3.54
N ASN A 94 -10.11 -12.28 -2.46
CA ASN A 94 -11.10 -13.34 -2.56
C ASN A 94 -12.39 -12.84 -3.27
N PRO A 95 -12.85 -13.52 -4.35
CA PRO A 95 -14.07 -13.14 -5.07
C PRO A 95 -15.33 -13.15 -4.19
N HIS A 96 -15.39 -13.98 -3.14
CA HIS A 96 -16.55 -14.06 -2.25
C HIS A 96 -16.86 -12.75 -1.49
N GLY A 97 -15.88 -11.83 -1.41
CA GLY A 97 -16.05 -10.53 -0.76
C GLY A 97 -16.83 -9.48 -1.58
N PHE A 98 -17.12 -9.75 -2.87
CA PHE A 98 -17.77 -8.78 -3.76
C PHE A 98 -19.30 -8.92 -3.83
N PRO A 99 -19.88 -10.13 -4.08
CA PRO A 99 -21.33 -10.26 -4.23
C PRO A 99 -22.09 -9.95 -2.93
N SER A 100 -21.55 -10.40 -1.79
CA SER A 100 -22.20 -10.29 -0.47
C SER A 100 -22.33 -8.85 0.03
N ARG A 101 -21.41 -7.96 -0.35
CA ARG A 101 -21.40 -6.57 0.13
C ARG A 101 -21.98 -5.56 -0.86
N MET A 102 -22.42 -6.03 -2.05
CA MET A 102 -22.97 -5.18 -3.11
C MET A 102 -22.10 -3.96 -3.44
N THR A 103 -20.76 -4.10 -3.33
CA THR A 103 -19.82 -2.99 -3.58
C THR A 103 -19.53 -2.83 -5.06
N VAL A 104 -20.53 -2.43 -5.85
CA VAL A 104 -20.44 -2.24 -7.31
C VAL A 104 -19.44 -1.13 -7.65
N GLY A 105 -19.36 -0.08 -6.84
CA GLY A 105 -18.41 1.03 -7.05
C GLY A 105 -16.96 0.58 -7.17
N LYS A 106 -16.57 -0.48 -6.44
CA LYS A 106 -15.22 -1.04 -6.54
C LYS A 106 -14.95 -1.67 -7.90
N MET A 107 -15.93 -2.33 -8.49
CA MET A 107 -15.80 -2.91 -9.83
C MET A 107 -15.69 -1.81 -10.89
N ILE A 108 -16.45 -0.73 -10.74
CA ILE A 108 -16.38 0.44 -11.62
C ILE A 108 -15.01 1.14 -11.47
N GLU A 109 -14.49 1.30 -10.25
CA GLU A 109 -13.16 1.87 -9.98
C GLU A 109 -12.06 1.04 -10.67
N LEU A 110 -12.13 -0.30 -10.61
CA LEU A 110 -11.17 -1.18 -11.28
C LEU A 110 -11.23 -1.07 -12.81
N LEU A 111 -12.44 -1.00 -13.39
CA LEU A 111 -12.62 -0.79 -14.83
C LEU A 111 -12.06 0.55 -15.28
N GLY A 112 -12.42 1.63 -14.58
CA GLY A 112 -11.97 2.99 -14.87
C GLY A 112 -10.46 3.15 -14.70
N GLY A 113 -9.87 2.52 -13.68
CA GLY A 113 -8.43 2.50 -13.47
C GLY A 113 -7.68 1.81 -14.62
N LYS A 114 -8.16 0.64 -15.05
CA LYS A 114 -7.57 -0.09 -16.19
C LYS A 114 -7.70 0.69 -17.50
N ALA A 115 -8.87 1.27 -17.75
CA ALA A 115 -9.09 2.12 -18.92
C ALA A 115 -8.16 3.33 -18.89
N GLY A 116 -8.07 4.02 -17.75
CA GLY A 116 -7.28 5.24 -17.57
C GLY A 116 -5.79 5.04 -17.80
N VAL A 117 -5.23 3.95 -17.27
CA VAL A 117 -3.83 3.58 -17.54
C VAL A 117 -3.61 3.27 -19.03
N SER A 118 -4.61 2.67 -19.68
CA SER A 118 -4.51 2.26 -21.09
C SER A 118 -4.65 3.42 -22.09
N CYS A 119 -5.38 4.48 -21.73
CA CYS A 119 -5.58 5.66 -22.57
C CYS A 119 -4.76 6.89 -22.13
N GLY A 120 -4.09 6.81 -20.98
CA GLY A 120 -3.23 7.90 -20.47
C GLY A 120 -4.02 9.09 -19.93
N ARG A 121 -5.31 8.93 -19.60
CA ARG A 121 -6.13 9.97 -18.96
C ARG A 121 -6.70 9.48 -17.63
N PHE A 122 -6.97 10.40 -16.73
CA PHE A 122 -7.78 10.10 -15.56
C PHE A 122 -9.25 9.95 -15.99
N HIS A 123 -9.88 8.86 -15.58
CA HIS A 123 -11.32 8.76 -15.58
C HIS A 123 -11.86 9.33 -14.27
N TYR A 124 -12.89 10.16 -14.37
CA TYR A 124 -13.50 10.78 -13.20
C TYR A 124 -14.70 9.96 -12.72
N GLY A 125 -14.87 9.89 -11.41
CA GLY A 125 -15.97 9.16 -10.76
C GLY A 125 -16.67 10.00 -9.70
N SER A 126 -16.79 11.31 -9.93
CA SER A 126 -17.44 12.22 -8.98
C SER A 126 -18.91 11.83 -8.83
N ALA A 127 -19.42 11.85 -7.60
CA ALA A 127 -20.82 11.49 -7.36
C ALA A 127 -21.76 12.43 -8.12
N PHE A 128 -22.68 11.87 -8.91
CA PHE A 128 -23.63 12.60 -9.76
C PHE A 128 -22.96 13.59 -10.73
N GLY A 129 -21.72 13.31 -11.14
CA GLY A 129 -20.93 14.16 -12.03
C GLY A 129 -21.26 13.99 -13.52
N GLU A 130 -22.13 13.04 -13.88
CA GLU A 130 -22.46 12.73 -15.28
C GLU A 130 -23.07 13.95 -16.02
N PRO A 131 -23.99 14.74 -15.42
CA PRO A 131 -24.55 15.91 -16.09
C PRO A 131 -23.53 17.05 -16.32
N SER A 132 -22.50 17.12 -15.47
CA SER A 132 -21.47 18.15 -15.51
C SER A 132 -20.18 17.71 -16.21
N GLY A 133 -20.14 16.47 -16.74
CA GLY A 133 -18.94 15.91 -17.37
C GLY A 133 -17.81 15.57 -16.39
N HIS A 134 -18.10 15.52 -15.09
CA HIS A 134 -17.15 15.19 -14.03
C HIS A 134 -17.24 13.73 -13.57
N ALA A 135 -17.97 12.88 -14.30
CA ALA A 135 -17.99 11.43 -14.13
C ALA A 135 -18.11 10.73 -15.48
N ASP A 136 -17.19 9.81 -15.76
CA ASP A 136 -17.23 8.94 -16.93
C ASP A 136 -18.23 7.80 -16.68
N LYS A 137 -19.05 7.51 -17.69
CA LYS A 137 -20.01 6.40 -17.61
C LYS A 137 -19.33 5.05 -17.84
N VAL A 138 -19.93 3.98 -17.32
CA VAL A 138 -19.41 2.62 -17.47
C VAL A 138 -19.34 2.22 -18.94
N GLU A 139 -20.28 2.67 -19.78
CA GLU A 139 -20.27 2.37 -21.21
C GLU A 139 -19.05 2.99 -21.92
N GLU A 140 -18.69 4.23 -21.57
CA GLU A 140 -17.56 4.95 -22.15
C GLU A 140 -16.22 4.32 -21.72
N ILE A 141 -16.12 3.94 -20.45
CA ILE A 141 -14.98 3.18 -19.91
C ILE A 141 -14.85 1.85 -20.65
N SER A 142 -15.95 1.13 -20.82
CA SER A 142 -15.98 -0.17 -21.52
C SER A 142 -15.56 -0.04 -22.98
N LYS A 143 -16.03 1.00 -23.68
CA LYS A 143 -15.63 1.31 -25.06
C LYS A 143 -14.12 1.57 -25.14
N THR A 144 -13.59 2.37 -24.22
CA THR A 144 -12.16 2.68 -24.14
C THR A 144 -11.32 1.41 -23.94
N LEU A 145 -11.78 0.47 -23.12
CA LEU A 145 -11.10 -0.82 -22.93
C LEU A 145 -11.05 -1.64 -24.22
N VAL A 146 -12.18 -1.74 -24.93
CA VAL A 146 -12.27 -2.47 -26.21
C VAL A 146 -11.37 -1.86 -27.27
N GLU A 147 -11.35 -0.53 -27.39
CA GLU A 147 -10.45 0.19 -28.31
C GLU A 147 -8.97 -0.08 -28.02
N LYS A 148 -8.63 -0.40 -26.78
CA LYS A 148 -7.26 -0.73 -26.33
C LYS A 148 -6.96 -2.24 -26.32
N GLY A 149 -7.85 -3.05 -26.89
CA GLY A 149 -7.69 -4.51 -27.01
C GLY A 149 -7.90 -5.26 -25.70
N PHE A 150 -8.63 -4.70 -24.74
CA PHE A 150 -9.05 -5.39 -23.52
C PHE A 150 -10.52 -5.80 -23.59
N SER A 151 -10.90 -6.75 -22.74
CA SER A 151 -12.31 -7.11 -22.57
C SER A 151 -13.12 -5.94 -22.01
N TYR A 152 -14.34 -5.75 -22.53
CA TYR A 152 -15.29 -4.74 -22.07
C TYR A 152 -15.61 -4.87 -20.57
N ASN A 153 -15.58 -6.10 -20.03
CA ASN A 153 -15.83 -6.40 -18.62
C ASN A 153 -14.57 -6.37 -17.75
N GLY A 154 -13.42 -5.96 -18.31
CA GLY A 154 -12.15 -5.83 -17.62
C GLY A 154 -11.44 -7.14 -17.29
N LYS A 155 -12.03 -8.31 -17.59
CA LYS A 155 -11.40 -9.62 -17.38
C LYS A 155 -10.26 -9.84 -18.36
N ASP A 156 -9.19 -10.47 -17.87
CA ASP A 156 -8.08 -10.94 -18.69
C ASP A 156 -7.93 -12.46 -18.53
N PHE A 157 -7.33 -13.09 -19.54
CA PHE A 157 -6.80 -14.44 -19.39
C PHE A 157 -5.47 -14.35 -18.62
N ILE A 158 -5.36 -15.16 -17.57
CA ILE A 158 -4.19 -15.20 -16.69
C ILE A 158 -3.79 -16.67 -16.53
N TYR A 159 -2.49 -16.96 -16.62
CA TYR A 159 -1.93 -18.31 -16.48
C TYR A 159 -1.36 -18.52 -15.08
N SER A 160 -1.45 -19.75 -14.59
CA SER A 160 -0.82 -20.19 -13.35
C SER A 160 0.40 -21.03 -13.64
N GLU A 161 1.57 -20.60 -13.15
CA GLU A 161 2.81 -21.37 -13.31
C GLU A 161 2.82 -22.65 -12.44
N ILE A 162 2.04 -22.67 -11.35
CA ILE A 162 1.92 -23.84 -10.46
C ILE A 162 1.31 -25.03 -11.19
N GLU A 163 0.30 -24.82 -12.02
CA GLU A 163 -0.29 -25.90 -12.82
C GLU A 163 0.70 -26.43 -13.86
N ARG A 164 1.40 -25.53 -14.55
CA ARG A 164 2.44 -25.90 -15.52
C ARG A 164 3.58 -26.72 -14.90
N LYS A 165 4.01 -26.36 -13.68
CA LYS A 165 5.02 -27.12 -12.92
C LYS A 165 4.49 -28.49 -12.47
N ARG A 166 3.20 -28.61 -12.14
CA ARG A 166 2.57 -29.88 -11.73
C ARG A 166 2.39 -30.83 -12.91
N GLU A 167 1.99 -30.32 -14.07
CA GLU A 167 1.81 -31.09 -15.30
C GLU A 167 3.14 -31.69 -15.77
N LYS A 168 4.19 -30.87 -15.87
CA LYS A 168 5.56 -31.34 -16.17
C LYS A 168 6.11 -32.37 -15.18
N ARG A 169 5.72 -32.27 -13.90
CA ARG A 169 6.09 -33.26 -12.86
C ARG A 169 5.32 -34.58 -13.01
N ARG A 170 4.12 -34.55 -13.60
CA ARG A 170 3.30 -35.74 -13.84
C ARG A 170 3.80 -36.50 -15.07
N GLU A 171 4.11 -35.78 -16.15
CA GLU A 171 4.72 -36.35 -17.36
C GLU A 171 6.05 -37.06 -17.04
N LYS A 172 6.92 -36.43 -16.24
CA LYS A 172 8.18 -37.06 -15.79
C LYS A 172 8.01 -38.29 -14.88
N LYS A 173 6.84 -38.49 -14.27
CA LYS A 173 6.54 -39.69 -13.48
C LYS A 173 5.95 -40.82 -14.30
N GLU A 174 5.41 -40.51 -15.48
CA GLU A 174 4.88 -41.51 -16.43
C GLU A 174 6.00 -42.05 -17.36
N GLU A 175 7.14 -41.35 -17.44
CA GLU A 175 8.36 -41.78 -18.16
C GLU A 175 9.30 -42.69 -17.33
N PHE A 176 8.94 -43.06 -16.10
CA PHE A 176 9.67 -43.99 -15.22
C PHE A 176 8.77 -45.14 -14.78
#